data_AF-A0A974TUM2-F1
#
_entry.id   AF-A0A974TUM2-F1
#
_cell.length_a   1.000
_cell.length_b   1.000
_cell.length_c   1.000
_cell.angle_alpha   90.00
_cell.angle_beta   90.00
_cell.angle_gamma   90.00
#
_symmetry.space_group_name_H-M   'P 1'
#
loop_
_entity.id
_entity.type
_entity.pdbx_description
1 polymer ?
#
loop_
_entity_poly.entity_id
_entity_poly.type
_entity_poly.pdbx_seq_one_letter_code
_entity_poly.pdbx_strand_id
1 'polypeptide(L)'
;MVGTDLVDMGLFGFAAGPCEYDGRVAERRLAEETHALATAEILLDLKGEPSEDLLGEMQDMLSVMTKELRERFQRFQSQKVRAETEAETLPDEASRKLAQADAKAAIEAVSLIVRTLEKIDSIYRSIDHERRQAAESASGADDDEALVAKFNKLVDIRAAELVRARVAEERDDGGGPGGAASSACEDGENGP
;
A
#
# COMPACT_ATOMS: atom_id res chain seq x y z
N MET A 1 36.30 -11.81 30.74
CA MET A 1 35.03 -12.02 31.46
C MET A 1 33.95 -11.34 30.63
N VAL A 2 33.27 -12.09 29.78
CA VAL A 2 32.17 -11.58 28.94
C VAL A 2 30.89 -11.91 29.70
N GLY A 3 30.20 -10.89 30.18
CA GLY A 3 28.87 -11.02 30.78
C GLY A 3 27.88 -11.37 29.68
N THR A 4 27.24 -12.53 29.79
CA THR A 4 26.05 -12.86 29.01
C THR A 4 24.87 -12.20 29.70
N ASP A 5 24.39 -11.09 29.16
CA ASP A 5 23.07 -10.57 29.49
C ASP A 5 22.03 -11.59 29.00
N LEU A 6 21.56 -12.43 29.92
CA LEU A 6 20.45 -13.33 29.67
C LEU A 6 19.20 -12.45 29.51
N VAL A 7 18.64 -12.43 28.31
CA VAL A 7 17.35 -11.80 28.04
C VAL A 7 16.30 -12.41 28.96
N ASP A 8 15.73 -11.59 29.84
CA ASP A 8 14.62 -11.99 30.71
C ASP A 8 13.33 -12.08 29.89
N MET A 9 13.02 -13.30 29.47
CA MET A 9 11.80 -13.64 28.71
C MET A 9 10.51 -13.46 29.52
N GLY A 10 10.61 -13.33 30.85
CA GLY A 10 9.46 -13.06 31.72
C GLY A 10 8.91 -11.64 31.56
N LEU A 11 9.72 -10.70 31.06
CA LEU A 11 9.31 -9.31 30.80
C LEU A 11 8.31 -9.21 29.63
N PHE A 12 8.27 -10.21 28.75
CA PHE A 12 7.40 -10.25 27.56
C PHE A 12 6.09 -11.03 27.78
N GLY A 13 5.74 -11.34 29.03
CA GLY A 13 4.44 -11.97 29.35
C GLY A 13 4.36 -13.47 29.00
N PHE A 14 5.49 -14.13 28.74
CA PHE A 14 5.54 -15.59 28.67
C PHE A 14 5.43 -16.15 30.09
N ALA A 15 4.23 -16.59 30.47
CA ALA A 15 4.02 -17.30 31.73
C ALA A 15 4.80 -18.64 31.67
N ALA A 16 5.81 -18.78 32.53
CA ALA A 16 6.66 -19.98 32.65
C ALA A 16 5.96 -21.15 33.37
N GLY A 17 4.65 -21.29 33.20
CA GLY A 17 3.88 -22.44 33.67
C GLY A 17 3.50 -23.35 32.51
N PRO A 18 3.40 -24.68 32.71
CA PRO A 18 2.81 -25.54 31.69
C PRO A 18 1.41 -25.02 31.38
N CYS A 19 1.18 -24.61 30.14
CA CYS A 19 -0.15 -24.26 29.67
C CYS A 19 -0.99 -25.54 29.68
N GLU A 20 -1.73 -25.78 30.75
CA GLU A 20 -2.78 -26.80 30.74
C GLU A 20 -3.89 -26.33 29.79
N TYR A 21 -4.07 -27.09 28.72
CA TYR A 21 -5.08 -26.84 27.70
C TYR A 21 -6.47 -27.20 28.24
N ASP A 22 -7.21 -26.23 28.78
CA ASP A 22 -8.60 -26.40 29.21
C ASP A 22 -9.63 -26.14 28.08
N GLY A 23 -9.18 -26.02 26.82
CA GLY A 23 -10.05 -25.79 25.65
C GLY A 23 -10.79 -24.43 25.60
N ARG A 24 -11.05 -23.80 26.74
CA ARG A 24 -11.79 -22.53 26.90
C ARG A 24 -10.98 -21.30 26.50
N VAL A 25 -9.66 -21.40 26.49
CA VAL A 25 -8.75 -20.33 26.04
C VAL A 25 -8.73 -20.24 24.51
N ALA A 26 -8.92 -21.36 23.81
CA ALA A 26 -8.98 -21.38 22.35
C ALA A 26 -10.25 -20.69 21.83
N GLU A 27 -11.41 -20.97 22.45
CA GLU A 27 -12.68 -20.32 22.11
C GLU A 27 -12.65 -18.80 22.39
N ARG A 28 -12.03 -18.39 23.50
CA ARG A 28 -11.87 -16.98 23.84
C ARG A 28 -10.90 -16.26 22.89
N ARG A 29 -9.78 -16.89 22.53
CA ARG A 29 -8.85 -16.32 21.53
C ARG A 29 -9.48 -16.20 20.15
N LEU A 30 -10.22 -17.20 19.68
CA LEU A 30 -10.96 -17.12 18.41
C LEU A 30 -12.00 -15.99 18.43
N ALA A 31 -12.72 -15.82 19.54
CA ALA A 31 -13.67 -14.72 19.70
C ALA A 31 -12.98 -13.35 19.75
N GLU A 32 -11.84 -13.23 20.44
CA GLU A 32 -11.06 -12.00 20.52
C GLU A 32 -10.36 -11.66 19.19
N GLU A 33 -9.85 -12.66 18.46
CA GLU A 33 -9.23 -12.51 17.14
C GLU A 33 -10.26 -12.10 16.08
N THR A 34 -11.45 -12.72 16.08
CA THR A 34 -12.53 -12.33 15.16
C THR A 34 -13.04 -10.92 15.44
N HIS A 35 -13.14 -10.53 16.72
CA HIS A 35 -13.53 -9.17 17.08
C HIS A 35 -12.43 -8.15 16.74
N ALA A 36 -11.15 -8.50 16.93
CA ALA A 36 -10.02 -7.67 16.56
C ALA A 36 -9.94 -7.47 15.04
N LEU A 37 -10.13 -8.52 14.25
CA LEU A 37 -10.18 -8.46 12.79
C LEU A 37 -11.36 -7.62 12.30
N ALA A 38 -12.57 -7.81 12.86
CA ALA A 38 -13.73 -7.00 12.51
C ALA A 38 -13.55 -5.52 12.88
N THR A 39 -12.96 -5.23 14.04
CA THR A 39 -12.64 -3.83 14.41
C THR A 39 -11.52 -3.24 13.58
N ALA A 40 -10.53 -4.04 13.15
CA ALA A 40 -9.47 -3.60 12.27
C ALA A 40 -10.00 -3.32 10.85
N GLU A 41 -10.92 -4.15 10.34
CA GLU A 41 -11.62 -3.94 9.07
C GLU A 41 -12.41 -2.62 9.09
N ILE A 42 -13.22 -2.40 10.14
CA ILE A 42 -13.99 -1.16 10.32
C ILE A 42 -13.09 0.07 10.53
N LEU A 43 -11.94 -0.08 11.22
CA LEU A 43 -11.00 1.03 11.46
C LEU A 43 -10.15 1.36 10.22
N LEU A 44 -9.88 0.39 9.35
CA LEU A 44 -9.15 0.59 8.09
C LEU A 44 -10.03 1.26 7.03
N ASP A 45 -11.34 0.97 6.99
CA ASP A 45 -12.29 1.64 6.09
C ASP A 45 -12.46 3.14 6.38
N LEU A 46 -12.24 3.57 7.63
CA LEU A 46 -12.31 4.99 8.02
C LEU A 46 -11.15 5.85 7.50
N LYS A 47 -10.11 5.24 6.92
CA LYS A 47 -8.98 5.96 6.28
C LYS A 47 -9.11 6.07 4.76
N GLY A 48 -10.14 5.45 4.16
CA GLY A 48 -10.18 5.18 2.72
C GLY A 48 -10.97 6.15 1.84
N GLU A 49 -11.95 6.88 2.37
CA GLU A 49 -12.72 7.83 1.55
C GLU A 49 -12.38 9.29 1.91
N PRO A 50 -11.41 9.93 1.22
CA PRO A 50 -11.50 11.37 1.09
C PRO A 50 -12.76 11.61 0.25
N SER A 51 -13.86 12.00 0.88
CA SER A 51 -15.02 12.52 0.16
C SER A 51 -14.51 13.49 -0.90
N GLU A 52 -14.87 13.30 -2.18
CA GLU A 52 -14.37 14.12 -3.30
C GLU A 52 -14.52 15.63 -3.01
N ASP A 53 -15.55 15.99 -2.23
CA ASP A 53 -15.79 17.32 -1.68
C ASP A 53 -14.63 17.89 -0.83
N LEU A 54 -13.99 17.10 0.04
CA LEU A 54 -12.88 17.57 0.90
C LEU A 54 -11.62 17.90 0.07
N LEU A 55 -11.39 17.12 -0.99
CA LEU A 55 -10.28 17.35 -1.92
C LEU A 55 -10.53 18.59 -2.79
N GLY A 56 -11.77 18.78 -3.26
CA GLY A 56 -12.20 20.00 -3.95
C GLY A 56 -12.05 21.24 -3.06
N GLU A 57 -12.54 21.18 -1.83
CA GLU A 57 -12.41 22.26 -0.84
C GLU A 57 -10.95 22.60 -0.53
N MET A 58 -10.06 21.61 -0.44
CA MET A 58 -8.63 21.84 -0.23
C MET A 58 -7.97 22.51 -1.44
N GLN A 59 -8.34 22.11 -2.66
CA GLN A 59 -7.85 22.75 -3.89
C GLN A 59 -8.35 24.19 -4.01
N ASP A 60 -9.62 24.44 -3.70
CA ASP A 60 -10.20 25.78 -3.67
C ASP A 60 -9.49 26.65 -2.63
N MET A 61 -9.26 26.14 -1.43
CA MET A 61 -8.50 26.85 -0.39
C MET A 61 -7.08 27.20 -0.85
N LEU A 62 -6.37 26.26 -1.48
CA LEU A 62 -5.03 26.51 -2.02
C LEU A 62 -5.04 27.56 -3.13
N SER A 63 -6.06 27.55 -3.99
CA SER A 63 -6.23 28.53 -5.07
C SER A 63 -6.49 29.94 -4.53
N VAL A 64 -7.29 30.05 -3.47
CA VAL A 64 -7.57 31.32 -2.78
C VAL A 64 -6.30 31.83 -2.10
N MET A 65 -5.59 30.97 -1.36
CA MET A 65 -4.35 31.35 -0.69
C MET A 65 -3.27 31.80 -1.67
N THR A 66 -3.12 31.14 -2.82
CA THR A 66 -2.15 31.57 -3.85
C THR A 66 -2.56 32.87 -4.53
N LYS A 67 -3.86 33.12 -4.72
CA LYS A 67 -4.37 34.41 -5.21
C LYS A 67 -4.06 35.53 -4.21
N GLU A 68 -4.33 35.32 -2.92
CA GLU A 68 -3.99 36.27 -1.87
C GLU A 68 -2.47 36.52 -1.79
N LEU A 69 -1.66 35.48 -1.96
CA LEU A 69 -0.20 35.62 -1.95
C LEU A 69 0.28 36.48 -3.13
N ARG A 70 -0.34 36.32 -4.31
CA ARG A 70 -0.08 37.16 -5.49
C ARG A 70 -0.47 38.62 -5.25
N GLU A 71 -1.61 38.88 -4.60
CA GLU A 71 -2.03 40.24 -4.26
C GLU A 71 -1.10 40.88 -3.23
N ARG A 72 -0.68 40.14 -2.21
CA ARG A 72 0.31 40.60 -1.21
C ARG A 72 1.65 40.92 -1.88
N PHE A 73 2.08 40.08 -2.83
CA PHE A 73 3.29 40.33 -3.62
C PHE A 73 3.20 41.59 -4.49
N GLN A 74 2.06 41.85 -5.12
CA GLN A 74 1.84 43.09 -5.89
C GLN A 74 1.87 44.34 -4.99
N ARG A 75 1.22 44.28 -3.82
CA ARG A 75 1.27 45.38 -2.83
C ARG A 75 2.71 45.65 -2.40
N PHE A 76 3.46 44.59 -2.17
CA PHE A 76 4.86 44.69 -1.80
C PHE A 76 5.73 45.31 -2.89
N GLN A 77 5.55 44.92 -4.16
CA GLN A 77 6.23 45.58 -5.27
C GLN A 77 5.87 47.07 -5.35
N SER A 78 4.60 47.43 -5.15
CA SER A 78 4.17 48.82 -5.13
C SER A 78 4.78 49.62 -3.98
N GLN A 79 4.94 48.99 -2.80
CA GLN A 79 5.59 49.60 -1.63
C GLN A 79 7.08 49.77 -1.86
N LYS A 80 7.75 48.81 -2.49
CA LYS A 80 9.16 48.92 -2.89
C LYS A 80 9.38 50.12 -3.81
N VAL A 81 8.59 50.25 -4.87
CA VAL A 81 8.71 51.38 -5.81
C VAL A 81 8.50 52.72 -5.09
N ARG A 82 7.52 52.80 -4.18
CA ARG A 82 7.29 54.00 -3.36
C ARG A 82 8.48 54.32 -2.45
N ALA A 83 9.01 53.33 -1.74
CA ALA A 83 10.17 53.50 -0.87
C ALA A 83 11.42 53.92 -1.64
N GLU A 84 11.63 53.41 -2.86
CA GLU A 84 12.71 53.83 -3.76
C GLU A 84 12.54 55.30 -4.18
N THR A 85 11.32 55.74 -4.54
CA THR A 85 11.05 57.15 -4.88
C THR A 85 11.17 58.09 -3.67
N GLU A 86 10.80 57.63 -2.48
CA GLU A 86 10.97 58.39 -1.23
C GLU A 86 12.46 58.53 -0.87
N ALA A 87 13.25 57.47 -1.06
CA ALA A 87 14.70 57.51 -0.84
C ALA A 87 15.43 58.48 -1.79
N GLU A 88 14.94 58.67 -3.02
CA GLU A 88 15.49 59.68 -3.95
C GLU A 88 15.10 61.12 -3.59
N THR A 89 13.99 61.32 -2.88
CA THR A 89 13.43 62.65 -2.57
C THR A 89 13.75 63.14 -1.16
N LEU A 90 14.14 62.23 -0.24
CA LEU A 90 14.50 62.57 1.14
C LEU A 90 15.87 63.27 1.24
N PRO A 91 15.94 64.48 1.85
CA PRO A 91 17.19 65.24 1.96
C PRO A 91 18.18 64.64 2.96
N ASP A 92 17.68 63.86 3.93
CA ASP A 92 18.45 63.32 5.05
C ASP A 92 19.09 61.95 4.76
N GLU A 93 20.40 61.86 4.96
CA GLU A 93 21.25 60.69 4.70
C GLU A 93 20.85 59.46 5.53
N ALA A 94 20.44 59.67 6.79
CA ALA A 94 20.03 58.59 7.68
C ALA A 94 18.71 57.95 7.22
N SER A 95 17.75 58.78 6.81
CA SER A 95 16.46 58.35 6.29
C SER A 95 16.60 57.57 4.97
N ARG A 96 17.50 57.99 4.08
CA ARG A 96 17.81 57.25 2.84
C ARG A 96 18.40 55.87 3.10
N LYS A 97 19.30 55.75 4.08
CA LYS A 97 19.91 54.46 4.44
C LYS A 97 18.90 53.49 5.06
N LEU A 98 17.94 54.00 5.84
CA LEU A 98 16.86 53.20 6.39
C LEU A 98 15.94 52.65 5.27
N ALA A 99 15.55 53.50 4.32
CA ALA A 99 14.73 53.10 3.17
C ALA A 99 15.45 52.08 2.27
N GLN A 100 16.76 52.24 2.03
CA GLN A 100 17.56 51.28 1.29
C GLN A 100 17.70 49.93 2.01
N ALA A 101 17.83 49.94 3.34
CA ALA A 101 17.88 48.72 4.13
C ALA A 101 16.55 47.96 4.09
N ASP A 102 15.42 48.67 4.18
CA ASP A 102 14.09 48.09 4.07
C ASP A 102 13.85 47.51 2.67
N ALA A 103 14.22 48.24 1.61
CA ALA A 103 14.15 47.75 0.23
C ALA A 103 15.01 46.49 0.00
N LYS A 104 16.17 46.39 0.67
CA LYS A 104 17.03 45.20 0.59
C LYS A 104 16.42 44.01 1.34
N ALA A 105 15.98 44.22 2.58
CA ALA A 105 15.29 43.18 3.36
C ALA A 105 14.06 42.66 2.61
N ALA A 106 13.37 43.57 1.93
CA ALA A 106 12.26 43.26 1.08
C ALA A 106 12.64 42.33 -0.10
N ILE A 107 13.72 42.63 -0.81
CA ILE A 107 14.20 41.78 -1.92
C ILE A 107 14.61 40.39 -1.42
N GLU A 108 15.26 40.31 -0.26
CA GLU A 108 15.64 39.04 0.35
C GLU A 108 14.43 38.19 0.75
N ALA A 109 13.39 38.82 1.33
CA ALA A 109 12.14 38.15 1.65
C ALA A 109 11.43 37.61 0.40
N VAL A 110 11.43 38.36 -0.70
CA VAL A 110 10.89 37.89 -1.99
C VAL A 110 11.66 36.70 -2.54
N SER A 111 12.99 36.75 -2.49
CA SER A 111 13.85 35.64 -2.93
C SER A 111 13.56 34.36 -2.13
N LEU A 112 13.37 34.50 -0.81
CA LEU A 112 12.97 33.39 0.06
C LEU A 112 11.60 32.84 -0.33
N ILE A 113 10.60 33.70 -0.56
CA ILE A 113 9.25 33.29 -0.96
C ILE A 113 9.30 32.50 -2.28
N VAL A 114 10.00 33.00 -3.30
CA VAL A 114 10.11 32.31 -4.60
C VAL A 114 10.75 30.92 -4.43
N ARG A 115 11.85 30.82 -3.67
CA ARG A 115 12.47 29.52 -3.37
C ARG A 115 11.51 28.56 -2.65
N THR A 116 10.70 29.06 -1.71
CA THR A 116 9.70 28.22 -1.03
C THR A 116 8.60 27.78 -1.98
N LEU A 117 8.15 28.62 -2.91
CA LEU A 117 7.15 28.26 -3.93
C LEU A 117 7.70 27.21 -4.90
N GLU A 118 8.95 27.34 -5.34
CA GLU A 118 9.62 26.33 -6.17
C GLU A 118 9.74 24.99 -5.44
N LYS A 119 10.05 25.02 -4.13
CA LYS A 119 10.12 23.79 -3.33
C LYS A 119 8.76 23.15 -3.18
N ILE A 120 7.72 23.94 -2.91
CA ILE A 120 6.34 23.46 -2.83
C ILE A 120 5.91 22.86 -4.18
N ASP A 121 6.22 23.52 -5.32
CA ASP A 121 5.95 22.97 -6.65
C ASP A 121 6.64 21.62 -6.88
N SER A 122 7.92 21.50 -6.47
CA SER A 122 8.65 20.23 -6.57
C SER A 122 8.00 19.11 -5.75
N ILE A 123 7.44 19.44 -4.57
CA ILE A 123 6.73 18.49 -3.72
C ILE A 123 5.41 18.09 -4.36
N TYR A 124 4.63 19.04 -4.88
CA TYR A 124 3.38 18.72 -5.58
C TYR A 124 3.62 17.83 -6.79
N ARG A 125 4.66 18.10 -7.58
CA ARG A 125 5.05 17.23 -8.69
C ARG A 125 5.44 15.82 -8.23
N SER A 126 6.13 15.69 -7.09
CA SER A 126 6.46 14.38 -6.51
C SER A 126 5.23 13.60 -6.09
N ILE A 127 4.33 14.23 -5.33
CA ILE A 127 3.08 13.60 -4.85
C ILE A 127 2.22 13.14 -6.02
N ASP A 128 2.09 13.97 -7.04
CA ASP A 128 1.31 13.65 -8.24
C ASP A 128 1.97 12.53 -9.06
N HIS A 129 3.30 12.46 -9.09
CA HIS A 129 4.03 11.34 -9.68
C HIS A 129 3.85 10.04 -8.88
N GLU A 130 3.98 10.09 -7.56
CA GLU A 130 3.77 8.96 -6.64
C GLU A 130 2.35 8.41 -6.76
N ARG A 131 1.34 9.27 -6.85
CA ARG A 131 -0.05 8.86 -7.08
C ARG A 131 -0.23 8.11 -8.41
N ARG A 132 0.41 8.57 -9.49
CA ARG A 132 0.38 7.85 -10.78
C ARG A 132 1.04 6.48 -10.67
N GLN A 133 2.23 6.41 -10.07
CA GLN A 133 2.92 5.14 -9.87
C GLN A 133 2.10 4.16 -9.01
N ALA A 134 1.42 4.65 -7.97
CA ALA A 134 0.56 3.82 -7.14
C ALA A 134 -0.66 3.30 -7.93
N ALA A 135 -1.28 4.13 -8.77
CA ALA A 135 -2.38 3.70 -9.63
C ALA A 135 -1.94 2.68 -10.69
N GLU A 136 -0.76 2.86 -11.30
CA GLU A 136 -0.16 1.90 -12.23
C GLU A 136 0.18 0.57 -11.54
N SER A 137 0.71 0.62 -10.31
CA SER A 137 1.04 -0.58 -9.54
C SER A 137 -0.20 -1.34 -9.08
N ALA A 138 -1.26 -0.63 -8.69
CA ALA A 138 -2.54 -1.25 -8.32
C ALA A 138 -3.22 -1.88 -9.53
N SER A 139 -3.27 -1.17 -10.67
CA SER A 139 -3.83 -1.71 -11.92
C SER A 139 -3.07 -2.94 -12.42
N GLY A 140 -1.73 -2.94 -12.32
CA GLY A 140 -0.92 -4.08 -12.72
C GLY A 140 -1.14 -5.32 -11.84
N ALA A 141 -1.35 -5.13 -10.53
CA ALA A 141 -1.59 -6.24 -9.61
C ALA A 141 -2.93 -6.94 -9.87
N ASP A 142 -4.00 -6.18 -10.12
CA ASP A 142 -5.32 -6.73 -10.45
C ASP A 142 -5.32 -7.48 -11.79
N ASP A 143 -4.59 -6.94 -12.79
CA ASP A 143 -4.43 -7.58 -14.09
C ASP A 143 -3.60 -8.88 -13.99
N ASP A 144 -2.54 -8.88 -13.17
CA ASP A 144 -1.68 -10.04 -12.92
C ASP A 144 -2.46 -11.18 -12.24
N GLU A 145 -3.28 -10.87 -11.23
CA GLU A 145 -4.11 -11.87 -10.56
C GLU A 145 -5.16 -12.46 -11.51
N ALA A 146 -5.78 -11.63 -12.34
CA ALA A 146 -6.72 -12.08 -13.38
C ALA A 146 -6.04 -12.97 -14.44
N LEU A 147 -4.79 -12.69 -14.80
CA LEU A 147 -3.99 -13.52 -15.71
C LEU A 147 -3.62 -14.87 -15.09
N VAL A 148 -3.23 -14.90 -13.82
CA VAL A 148 -2.93 -16.15 -13.09
C VAL A 148 -4.17 -17.02 -12.98
N ALA A 149 -5.33 -16.45 -12.66
CA ALA A 149 -6.60 -17.18 -12.62
C ALA A 149 -6.98 -17.81 -13.97
N LYS A 150 -6.80 -17.06 -15.08
CA LYS A 150 -7.00 -17.59 -16.44
C LYS A 150 -6.03 -18.73 -16.76
N PHE A 151 -4.77 -18.59 -16.38
CA PHE A 151 -3.75 -19.60 -16.62
C PHE A 151 -4.07 -20.90 -15.87
N ASN A 152 -4.39 -20.82 -14.57
CA ASN A 152 -4.79 -21.97 -13.77
C ASN A 152 -5.99 -22.70 -14.36
N LYS A 153 -7.01 -21.96 -14.82
CA LYS A 153 -8.18 -22.55 -15.50
C LYS A 153 -7.80 -23.31 -16.77
N LEU A 154 -6.88 -22.79 -17.57
CA LEU A 154 -6.40 -23.49 -18.77
C LEU A 154 -5.59 -24.75 -18.41
N VAL A 155 -4.77 -24.68 -17.36
CA VAL A 155 -4.04 -25.83 -16.84
C VAL A 155 -5.00 -26.91 -16.36
N ASP A 156 -6.06 -26.56 -15.63
CA ASP A 156 -7.07 -27.50 -15.14
C ASP A 156 -7.81 -28.20 -16.29
N ILE A 157 -8.23 -27.42 -17.29
CA ILE A 157 -8.85 -27.97 -18.50
C ILE A 157 -7.89 -28.95 -19.18
N ARG A 158 -6.63 -28.57 -19.35
CA ARG A 158 -5.63 -29.41 -20.02
C ARG A 158 -5.30 -30.66 -19.21
N ALA A 159 -5.22 -30.56 -17.89
CA ALA A 159 -5.01 -31.69 -17.00
C ALA A 159 -6.19 -32.66 -17.07
N ALA A 160 -7.43 -32.16 -17.09
CA ALA A 160 -8.62 -32.99 -17.24
C ALA A 160 -8.66 -33.71 -18.60
N GLU A 161 -8.25 -33.05 -19.69
CA GLU A 161 -8.12 -33.68 -21.01
C GLU A 161 -7.07 -34.80 -21.01
N LEU A 162 -5.90 -34.56 -20.42
CA LEU A 162 -4.82 -35.55 -20.34
C LEU A 162 -5.23 -36.77 -19.51
N VAL A 163 -5.89 -36.56 -18.38
CA VAL A 163 -6.43 -37.65 -17.55
C VAL A 163 -7.49 -38.43 -18.32
N ARG A 164 -8.40 -37.76 -19.03
CA ARG A 164 -9.42 -38.44 -19.86
C ARG A 164 -8.79 -39.25 -20.98
N ALA A 165 -7.76 -38.72 -21.64
CA ALA A 165 -7.01 -39.45 -22.67
C ALA A 165 -6.34 -40.71 -22.09
N ARG A 166 -5.67 -40.58 -20.94
CA ARG A 166 -5.02 -41.69 -20.26
C ARG A 166 -5.99 -42.78 -19.80
N VAL A 167 -7.14 -42.39 -19.25
CA VAL A 167 -8.20 -43.32 -18.83
C VAL A 167 -8.87 -43.98 -20.03
N ALA A 168 -8.93 -43.31 -21.19
CA ALA A 168 -9.44 -43.91 -22.42
C ALA A 168 -8.46 -44.92 -23.01
N GLU A 169 -7.15 -44.64 -22.95
CA GLU A 169 -6.09 -45.59 -23.31
C GLU A 169 -6.17 -46.83 -22.39
N GLU A 170 -6.14 -46.66 -21.06
CA GLU A 170 -6.21 -47.79 -20.09
C GLU A 170 -7.49 -48.65 -20.23
N ARG A 171 -8.58 -48.10 -20.77
CA ARG A 171 -9.83 -48.84 -21.03
C ARG A 171 -9.80 -49.65 -22.32
N ASP A 172 -9.02 -49.23 -23.31
CA ASP A 172 -8.81 -49.97 -24.55
C ASP A 172 -7.85 -51.16 -24.31
N ASP A 173 -6.94 -51.02 -23.32
CA ASP A 173 -5.98 -52.05 -22.92
C ASP A 173 -6.58 -53.18 -22.05
N GLY A 174 -7.74 -52.95 -21.43
CA GLY A 174 -8.32 -53.80 -20.37
C GLY A 174 -9.31 -54.88 -20.81
N GLY A 175 -9.54 -55.05 -22.12
CA GLY A 175 -10.51 -56.00 -22.68
C GLY A 175 -9.91 -57.34 -23.13
N GLY A 176 -9.53 -58.22 -22.19
CA GLY A 176 -9.14 -59.62 -22.47
C GLY A 176 -9.68 -60.58 -21.39
N PRO A 177 -10.53 -61.58 -21.71
CA PRO A 177 -11.39 -62.25 -20.73
C PRO A 177 -10.70 -63.42 -20.02
N GLY A 178 -10.95 -63.55 -18.72
CA GLY A 178 -10.66 -64.78 -17.96
C GLY A 178 -11.75 -65.84 -18.17
N GLY A 179 -11.31 -67.08 -18.39
CA GLY A 179 -12.02 -68.30 -17.97
C GLY A 179 -12.74 -69.11 -19.06
N ALA A 180 -12.09 -70.17 -19.55
CA ALA A 180 -12.78 -71.36 -20.04
C ALA A 180 -12.19 -72.60 -19.36
N ALA A 181 -13.03 -73.26 -18.56
CA ALA A 181 -12.76 -74.50 -17.85
C ALA A 181 -12.65 -75.69 -18.82
N SER A 182 -11.79 -76.66 -18.49
CA SER A 182 -11.93 -78.05 -18.93
C SER A 182 -12.00 -78.95 -17.69
N SER A 183 -13.00 -79.83 -17.69
CA SER A 183 -13.37 -80.76 -16.62
C SER A 183 -12.92 -82.19 -16.90
N ALA A 184 -12.87 -83.00 -15.82
CA ALA A 184 -12.95 -84.48 -15.73
C ALA A 184 -11.62 -85.24 -15.96
N CYS A 185 -11.21 -86.24 -15.15
CA CYS A 185 -11.96 -87.22 -14.35
C CYS A 185 -11.29 -87.53 -12.99
N GLU A 186 -12.12 -87.92 -12.00
CA GLU A 186 -11.74 -88.58 -10.74
C GLU A 186 -11.56 -90.09 -10.92
N ASP A 187 -10.74 -90.71 -10.04
CA ASP A 187 -10.80 -92.08 -9.47
C ASP A 187 -9.42 -92.28 -8.78
N GLY A 188 -9.19 -92.67 -7.53
CA GLY A 188 -9.91 -93.35 -6.46
C GLY A 188 -8.88 -94.24 -5.72
N GLU A 189 -8.88 -94.26 -4.38
CA GLU A 189 -8.17 -95.21 -3.48
C GLU A 189 -6.61 -95.22 -3.47
N ASN A 190 -5.87 -95.44 -2.38
CA ASN A 190 -6.11 -95.99 -1.03
C ASN A 190 -4.96 -95.53 -0.09
N GLY A 191 -5.21 -95.39 1.21
CA GLY A 191 -4.17 -95.38 2.26
C GLY A 191 -3.61 -96.80 2.51
N PRO A 192 -2.74 -97.06 3.50
CA PRO A 192 -2.26 -96.22 4.61
C PRO A 192 -0.79 -95.76 4.51
#